data_AF-A0A836WR24-F1
#
_entry.id   AF-A0A836WR24-F1
#
_cell.length_a   1.000
_cell.length_b   1.000
_cell.length_c   1.000
_cell.angle_alpha   90.00
_cell.angle_beta   90.00
_cell.angle_gamma   90.00
#
_symmetry.space_group_name_H-M   'P 1'
#
loop_
_entity.id
_entity.type
_entity.pdbx_description
1 polymer ?
#
loop_
_entity_poly.entity_id
_entity_poly.type
_entity_poly.pdbx_seq_one_letter_code
_entity_poly.pdbx_strand_id
1 'polypeptide(L)'
;MKIAIPKERRPYETRAAASPDSVKKFIALGVQITVEAGTGDGAFISDDAYASMGATIAVDYQSAVKDADVVLKVRRPLTSGEGDVDELTALPKGSILVGIMLPHKNIADIKLYAEAGITVFSMDLMPRITRAQTLDVLSSQSNLAGYRAVIDGAACYAGAFPMMMTAAGTIAPARVFVMGAGVAGLQAIATARRMGAIVSAIDVRPVTREQVESLGATFV
;
A
#
# COMPACT_ATOMS: atom_id res chain seq x y z
N MET A 1 -20.32 15.77 -7.12
CA MET A 1 -19.51 14.54 -7.15
C MET A 1 -19.15 14.18 -5.71
N LYS A 2 -19.40 12.94 -5.31
CA LYS A 2 -19.13 12.38 -3.98
C LYS A 2 -18.12 11.23 -4.09
N ILE A 3 -17.03 11.31 -3.33
CA ILE A 3 -16.08 10.22 -3.12
C ILE A 3 -16.32 9.62 -1.73
N ALA A 4 -16.48 8.30 -1.66
CA ALA A 4 -16.52 7.54 -0.42
C ALA A 4 -15.20 6.82 -0.18
N ILE A 5 -14.76 6.81 1.08
CA ILE A 5 -13.56 6.12 1.56
C ILE A 5 -14.01 5.19 2.71
N PRO A 6 -14.46 3.96 2.40
CA PRO A 6 -14.87 3.01 3.42
C PRO A 6 -13.67 2.37 4.13
N LYS A 7 -13.93 1.79 5.30
CA LYS A 7 -12.97 1.01 6.07
C LYS A 7 -12.59 -0.28 5.35
N GLU A 8 -11.34 -0.70 5.49
CA GLU A 8 -10.91 -2.01 5.00
C GLU A 8 -11.36 -3.13 5.95
N ARG A 9 -11.93 -4.21 5.38
CA ARG A 9 -12.52 -5.33 6.15
C ARG A 9 -11.74 -6.63 6.04
N ARG A 10 -10.80 -6.71 5.10
CA ARG A 10 -9.99 -7.92 4.94
C ARG A 10 -9.04 -8.06 6.13
N PRO A 11 -8.85 -9.27 6.69
CA PRO A 11 -7.93 -9.48 7.79
C PRO A 11 -6.54 -8.92 7.49
N TYR A 12 -5.94 -8.29 8.51
CA TYR A 12 -4.59 -7.69 8.47
C TYR A 12 -4.41 -6.51 7.52
N GLU A 13 -5.48 -6.02 6.86
CA GLU A 13 -5.42 -4.78 6.10
C GLU A 13 -5.61 -3.59 7.05
N THR A 14 -4.50 -2.92 7.38
CA THR A 14 -4.51 -1.77 8.29
C THR A 14 -4.41 -0.43 7.57
N ARG A 15 -4.28 -0.42 6.24
CA ARG A 15 -4.14 0.81 5.45
C ARG A 15 -5.51 1.43 5.16
N ALA A 16 -5.52 2.76 5.02
CA ALA A 16 -6.65 3.51 4.47
C ALA A 16 -6.37 3.94 3.02
N ALA A 17 -7.41 4.02 2.18
CA ALA A 17 -7.27 4.38 0.77
C ALA A 17 -6.93 5.86 0.54
N ALA A 18 -7.08 6.70 1.56
CA ALA A 18 -6.84 8.13 1.51
C ALA A 18 -6.31 8.64 2.85
N SER A 19 -5.36 9.59 2.82
CA SER A 19 -4.89 10.34 3.98
C SER A 19 -5.66 11.67 4.13
N PRO A 20 -5.62 12.33 5.30
CA PRO A 20 -6.18 13.67 5.49
C PRO A 20 -5.67 14.68 4.45
N ASP A 21 -4.39 14.62 4.07
CA ASP A 21 -3.83 15.48 3.03
C ASP A 21 -4.45 15.25 1.66
N SER A 22 -4.72 13.98 1.29
CA SER A 22 -5.41 13.67 0.03
C SER A 22 -6.87 14.13 0.07
N VAL A 23 -7.56 13.97 1.20
CA VAL A 23 -8.93 14.44 1.42
C VAL A 23 -9.01 15.96 1.24
N LYS A 24 -8.10 16.71 1.86
CA LYS A 24 -8.00 18.16 1.71
C LYS A 24 -7.86 18.57 0.24
N LYS A 25 -7.03 17.85 -0.53
CA LYS A 25 -6.84 18.12 -1.97
C LYS A 25 -8.11 17.84 -2.78
N PHE A 26 -8.83 16.75 -2.49
CA PHE A 26 -10.09 16.46 -3.18
C PHE A 26 -11.18 17.50 -2.88
N ILE A 27 -11.29 17.93 -1.62
CA ILE A 27 -12.24 18.98 -1.22
C ILE A 27 -11.91 20.30 -1.92
N ALA A 28 -10.63 20.65 -2.05
CA ALA A 28 -10.19 21.83 -2.81
C ALA A 28 -10.56 21.78 -4.30
N LEU A 29 -10.81 20.58 -4.86
CA LEU A 29 -11.32 20.39 -6.22
C LEU A 29 -12.86 20.46 -6.29
N GLY A 30 -13.55 20.75 -5.18
CA GLY A 30 -15.01 20.83 -5.09
C GLY A 30 -15.71 19.49 -4.92
N VAL A 31 -14.98 18.43 -4.53
CA VAL A 31 -15.53 17.09 -4.33
C VAL A 31 -16.01 16.92 -2.88
N GLN A 32 -17.19 16.32 -2.70
CA GLN A 32 -17.68 15.94 -1.38
C GLN A 32 -17.00 14.64 -0.95
N ILE A 33 -16.41 14.61 0.24
CA ILE A 33 -15.74 13.43 0.79
C ILE A 33 -16.57 12.86 1.93
N THR A 34 -16.81 11.55 1.89
CA THR A 34 -17.33 10.79 3.03
C THR A 34 -16.35 9.70 3.41
N VAL A 35 -16.02 9.62 4.69
CA VAL A 35 -15.12 8.61 5.28
C VAL A 35 -15.93 7.77 6.26
N GLU A 36 -15.83 6.45 6.18
CA GLU A 36 -16.42 5.57 7.19
C GLU A 36 -15.66 5.71 8.52
N ALA A 37 -16.38 5.76 9.64
CA ALA A 37 -15.78 5.83 10.98
C ALA A 37 -14.76 4.69 11.21
N GLY A 38 -13.61 5.05 11.77
CA GLY A 38 -12.53 4.12 12.05
C GLY A 38 -11.82 3.58 10.80
N THR A 39 -11.99 4.21 9.63
CA THR A 39 -11.23 3.88 8.41
C THR A 39 -9.72 3.99 8.62
N GLY A 40 -9.29 4.99 9.40
CA GLY A 40 -7.89 5.32 9.62
C GLY A 40 -7.23 4.61 10.81
N ASP A 41 -7.98 3.85 11.63
CA ASP A 41 -7.49 3.30 12.91
C ASP A 41 -6.19 2.52 12.76
N GLY A 42 -6.14 1.61 11.78
CA GLY A 42 -4.97 0.77 11.51
C GLY A 42 -3.76 1.55 10.96
N ALA A 43 -3.99 2.75 10.45
CA ALA A 43 -2.98 3.66 9.94
C ALA A 43 -2.65 4.80 10.93
N PHE A 44 -3.18 4.73 12.16
CA PHE A 44 -3.03 5.76 13.20
C PHE A 44 -3.56 7.14 12.78
N ILE A 45 -4.69 7.16 12.04
CA ILE A 45 -5.36 8.38 11.61
C ILE A 45 -6.76 8.39 12.25
N SER A 46 -7.03 9.38 13.11
CA SER A 46 -8.34 9.50 13.77
C SER A 46 -9.41 10.05 12.82
N ASP A 47 -10.67 9.77 13.12
CA ASP A 47 -11.82 10.34 12.41
C ASP A 47 -11.81 11.89 12.45
N ASP A 48 -11.42 12.46 13.59
CA ASP A 48 -11.25 13.92 13.74
C ASP A 48 -10.23 14.50 12.76
N ALA A 49 -9.18 13.76 12.42
CA ALA A 49 -8.18 14.22 11.45
C ALA A 49 -8.80 14.33 10.05
N TYR A 50 -9.71 13.44 9.67
CA TYR A 50 -10.47 13.55 8.43
C TYR A 50 -11.52 14.66 8.50
N ALA A 51 -12.29 14.72 9.59
CA ALA A 51 -13.33 15.73 9.78
C ALA A 51 -12.76 17.16 9.74
N SER A 52 -11.58 17.36 10.35
CA SER A 52 -10.87 18.65 10.35
C SER A 52 -10.48 19.11 8.94
N MET A 53 -10.35 18.20 7.97
CA MET A 53 -10.09 18.53 6.56
C MET A 53 -11.37 18.81 5.77
N GLY A 54 -12.55 18.65 6.38
CA GLY A 54 -13.86 18.88 5.77
C GLY A 54 -14.55 17.62 5.24
N ALA A 55 -14.07 16.42 5.56
CA ALA A 55 -14.79 15.19 5.26
C ALA A 55 -15.97 14.97 6.21
N THR A 56 -17.05 14.39 5.69
CA THR A 56 -18.14 13.89 6.52
C THR A 56 -17.80 12.49 7.02
N ILE A 57 -17.94 12.24 8.33
CA ILE A 57 -17.75 10.91 8.91
C ILE A 57 -19.08 10.16 8.91
N ALA A 58 -19.12 9.01 8.25
CA ALA A 58 -20.26 8.10 8.19
C ALA A 58 -20.12 7.02 9.27
N VAL A 59 -21.24 6.62 9.88
CA VAL A 59 -21.22 5.69 11.04
C VAL A 59 -20.92 4.24 10.64
N ASP A 60 -21.19 3.87 9.38
CA ASP A 60 -21.04 2.52 8.87
C ASP A 60 -20.76 2.51 7.35
N TYR A 61 -20.50 1.32 6.81
CA TYR A 61 -20.25 1.12 5.39
C TYR A 61 -21.36 1.67 4.51
N GLN A 62 -22.60 1.31 4.82
CA GLN A 62 -23.77 1.60 4.01
C GLN A 62 -23.97 3.11 3.89
N SER A 63 -23.88 3.85 5.00
CA SER A 63 -23.95 5.30 5.01
C SER A 63 -22.76 5.97 4.33
N ALA A 64 -21.56 5.35 4.39
CA ALA A 64 -20.37 5.88 3.74
C ALA A 64 -20.50 5.84 2.20
N VAL A 65 -20.90 4.69 1.64
CA VAL A 65 -20.97 4.49 0.19
C VAL A 65 -22.28 4.96 -0.44
N LYS A 66 -23.29 5.28 0.37
CA LYS A 66 -24.59 5.79 -0.10
C LYS A 66 -24.39 7.00 -1.03
N ASP A 67 -25.00 6.96 -2.20
CA ASP A 67 -24.95 8.03 -3.22
C ASP A 67 -23.51 8.41 -3.67
N ALA A 68 -22.52 7.53 -3.46
CA ALA A 68 -21.15 7.76 -3.91
C ALA A 68 -21.02 7.61 -5.43
N ASP A 69 -20.38 8.59 -6.08
CA ASP A 69 -20.00 8.50 -7.49
C ASP A 69 -18.71 7.70 -7.66
N VAL A 70 -17.81 7.80 -6.68
CA VAL A 70 -16.50 7.14 -6.66
C VAL A 70 -16.28 6.52 -5.28
N VAL A 71 -15.78 5.29 -5.24
CA VAL A 71 -15.40 4.59 -4.02
C VAL A 71 -13.92 4.24 -4.08
N LEU A 72 -13.15 4.73 -3.10
CA LEU A 72 -11.72 4.49 -2.98
C LEU A 72 -11.48 3.41 -1.94
N LYS A 73 -10.89 2.29 -2.36
CA LYS A 73 -10.44 1.22 -1.48
C LYS A 73 -8.97 0.92 -1.69
N VAL A 74 -8.33 0.30 -0.70
CA VAL A 74 -7.00 -0.29 -0.84
C VAL A 74 -7.12 -1.61 -1.59
N ARG A 75 -7.97 -2.52 -1.10
CA ARG A 75 -8.20 -3.84 -1.70
C ARG A 75 -9.56 -3.92 -2.35
N ARG A 76 -9.74 -4.89 -3.26
CA ARG A 76 -11.07 -5.21 -3.80
C ARG A 76 -12.10 -5.43 -2.70
N PRO A 77 -13.37 -5.01 -2.92
CA PRO A 77 -14.45 -5.25 -1.98
C PRO A 77 -14.61 -6.74 -1.67
N LEU A 78 -15.11 -7.04 -0.48
CA LEU A 78 -15.62 -8.35 -0.15
C LEU A 78 -16.86 -8.65 -1.01
N THR A 79 -16.87 -9.82 -1.63
CA THR A 79 -18.05 -10.37 -2.29
C THR A 79 -18.75 -11.39 -1.37
N SER A 80 -19.97 -11.80 -1.73
CA SER A 80 -20.72 -12.79 -0.97
C SER A 80 -19.88 -14.03 -0.60
N GLY A 81 -19.82 -14.34 0.69
CA GLY A 81 -19.08 -15.48 1.24
C GLY A 81 -17.63 -15.20 1.65
N GLU A 82 -17.09 -13.99 1.44
CA GLU A 82 -15.71 -13.64 1.81
C GLU A 82 -15.57 -12.95 3.18
N GLY A 83 -16.69 -12.63 3.84
CA GLY A 83 -16.74 -11.99 5.15
C GLY A 83 -18.17 -11.68 5.57
N ASP A 84 -18.32 -10.84 6.60
CA ASP A 84 -19.61 -10.55 7.23
C ASP A 84 -20.51 -9.60 6.41
N VAL A 85 -19.93 -8.89 5.44
CA VAL A 85 -20.62 -7.89 4.62
C VAL A 85 -20.30 -8.14 3.15
N ASP A 86 -21.33 -8.21 2.30
CA ASP A 86 -21.17 -8.11 0.85
C ASP A 86 -21.00 -6.64 0.48
N GLU A 87 -19.75 -6.20 0.35
CA GLU A 87 -19.41 -4.81 0.08
C GLU A 87 -19.88 -4.37 -1.32
N LEU A 88 -19.93 -5.29 -2.28
CA LEU A 88 -20.30 -4.98 -3.66
C LEU A 88 -21.78 -4.60 -3.79
N THR A 89 -22.67 -5.30 -3.08
CA THR A 89 -24.12 -5.08 -3.18
C THR A 89 -24.57 -3.69 -2.73
N ALA A 90 -23.83 -3.06 -1.80
CA ALA A 90 -24.16 -1.72 -1.32
C ALA A 90 -23.60 -0.59 -2.20
N LEU A 91 -22.74 -0.90 -3.18
CA LEU A 91 -22.20 0.11 -4.08
C LEU A 91 -23.32 0.66 -4.99
N PRO A 92 -23.43 1.99 -5.16
CA PRO A 92 -24.39 2.56 -6.09
C PRO A 92 -24.13 2.09 -7.51
N LYS A 93 -25.19 1.68 -8.22
CA LYS A 93 -25.10 1.33 -9.64
C LYS A 93 -24.57 2.52 -10.44
N GLY A 94 -23.61 2.28 -11.33
CA GLY A 94 -22.95 3.30 -12.13
C GLY A 94 -21.78 4.00 -11.44
N SER A 95 -21.49 3.68 -10.16
CA SER A 95 -20.33 4.24 -9.47
C SER A 95 -19.01 3.69 -10.01
N ILE A 96 -17.95 4.43 -9.72
CA ILE A 96 -16.57 4.07 -10.04
C ILE A 96 -15.90 3.49 -8.80
N LEU A 97 -15.31 2.31 -8.91
CA LEU A 97 -14.52 1.68 -7.86
C LEU A 97 -13.03 1.73 -8.22
N VAL A 98 -12.20 2.23 -7.31
CA VAL A 98 -10.74 2.34 -7.50
C VAL A 98 -10.01 1.64 -6.36
N GLY A 99 -9.03 0.80 -6.69
CA GLY A 99 -8.20 0.09 -5.71
C GLY A 99 -7.37 -1.03 -6.34
N ILE A 100 -6.75 -1.87 -5.50
CA ILE A 100 -5.96 -3.02 -5.95
C ILE A 100 -6.89 -4.23 -6.12
N MET A 101 -7.18 -4.61 -7.37
CA MET A 101 -8.18 -5.63 -7.69
C MET A 101 -7.59 -7.00 -7.98
N LEU A 102 -6.35 -7.06 -8.47
CA LEU A 102 -5.69 -8.31 -8.89
C LEU A 102 -6.58 -9.14 -9.83
N PRO A 103 -7.07 -8.59 -10.96
CA PRO A 103 -8.09 -9.21 -11.80
C PRO A 103 -7.66 -10.55 -12.39
N HIS A 104 -6.34 -10.75 -12.60
CA HIS A 104 -5.80 -12.04 -13.03
C HIS A 104 -5.97 -13.16 -11.98
N LYS A 105 -6.08 -12.82 -10.70
CA LYS A 105 -6.33 -13.78 -9.60
C LYS A 105 -7.81 -13.89 -9.25
N ASN A 106 -8.59 -12.85 -9.51
CA ASN A 106 -10.01 -12.74 -9.13
C ASN A 106 -10.90 -12.58 -10.38
N ILE A 107 -10.75 -13.48 -11.36
CA ILE A 107 -11.44 -13.37 -12.65
C ILE A 107 -12.96 -13.39 -12.48
N ALA A 108 -13.47 -14.19 -11.52
CA ALA A 108 -14.90 -14.28 -11.25
C ALA A 108 -15.52 -12.93 -10.83
N ASP A 109 -14.77 -12.10 -10.08
CA ASP A 109 -15.25 -10.80 -9.61
C ASP A 109 -15.52 -9.83 -10.76
N ILE A 110 -14.80 -9.95 -11.88
CA ILE A 110 -14.99 -9.08 -13.05
C ILE A 110 -16.43 -9.17 -13.55
N LYS A 111 -16.99 -10.38 -13.58
CA LYS A 111 -18.40 -10.59 -13.99
C LYS A 111 -19.36 -9.97 -12.98
N LEU A 112 -19.09 -10.12 -11.68
CA LEU A 112 -19.91 -9.55 -10.62
C LEU A 112 -19.93 -8.02 -10.69
N TYR A 113 -18.78 -7.37 -10.93
CA TYR A 113 -18.71 -5.92 -11.10
C TYR A 113 -19.50 -5.44 -12.32
N ALA A 114 -19.41 -6.17 -13.44
CA ALA A 114 -20.17 -5.85 -14.64
C ALA A 114 -21.68 -6.00 -14.44
N GLU A 115 -22.12 -7.08 -13.79
CA GLU A 115 -23.53 -7.34 -13.46
C GLU A 115 -24.09 -6.30 -12.47
N ALA A 116 -23.29 -5.86 -11.50
CA ALA A 116 -23.62 -4.77 -10.59
C ALA A 116 -23.60 -3.38 -11.25
N GLY A 117 -23.12 -3.28 -12.50
CA GLY A 117 -23.01 -2.01 -13.23
C GLY A 117 -21.98 -1.05 -12.65
N ILE A 118 -20.87 -1.58 -12.12
CA ILE A 118 -19.77 -0.82 -11.51
C ILE A 118 -18.62 -0.66 -12.52
N THR A 119 -18.11 0.56 -12.65
CA THR A 119 -16.89 0.81 -13.44
C THR A 119 -15.67 0.66 -12.55
N VAL A 120 -14.74 -0.24 -12.88
CA VAL A 120 -13.61 -0.56 -12.00
C VAL A 120 -12.28 -0.11 -12.60
N PHE A 121 -11.48 0.62 -11.83
CA PHE A 121 -10.08 0.91 -12.12
C PHE A 121 -9.16 0.10 -11.19
N SER A 122 -8.47 -0.86 -11.78
CA SER A 122 -7.49 -1.70 -11.09
C SER A 122 -6.14 -0.99 -11.03
N MET A 123 -5.75 -0.50 -9.86
CA MET A 123 -4.50 0.25 -9.69
C MET A 123 -3.25 -0.61 -9.90
N ASP A 124 -3.34 -1.92 -9.72
CA ASP A 124 -2.28 -2.88 -10.02
C ASP A 124 -2.04 -3.13 -11.52
N LEU A 125 -2.94 -2.65 -12.39
CA LEU A 125 -2.78 -2.67 -13.84
C LEU A 125 -2.28 -1.32 -14.41
N MET A 126 -1.81 -0.41 -13.55
CA MET A 126 -1.29 0.88 -14.00
C MET A 126 -0.15 0.69 -15.01
N PRO A 127 -0.22 1.30 -16.21
CA PRO A 127 0.85 1.20 -17.20
C PRO A 127 2.17 1.75 -16.66
N ARG A 128 3.25 0.98 -16.81
CA ARG A 128 4.60 1.36 -16.35
C ARG A 128 5.29 2.28 -17.35
N ILE A 129 4.76 3.49 -17.49
CA ILE A 129 5.28 4.56 -18.35
C ILE A 129 5.57 5.82 -17.52
N THR A 130 6.50 6.66 -17.98
CA THR A 130 7.00 7.83 -17.22
C THR A 130 5.89 8.74 -16.68
N ARG A 131 4.88 9.07 -17.49
CA ARG A 131 3.78 9.95 -17.08
C ARG A 131 2.87 9.37 -15.97
N ALA A 132 2.91 8.07 -15.75
CA ALA A 132 2.03 7.35 -14.81
C ALA A 132 2.77 6.86 -13.56
N GLN A 133 4.07 7.17 -13.41
CA GLN A 133 4.88 6.71 -12.27
C GLN A 133 4.32 7.16 -10.92
N THR A 134 3.75 8.37 -10.84
CA THR A 134 3.12 8.90 -9.61
C THR A 134 1.83 8.18 -9.23
N LEU A 135 1.28 7.35 -10.12
CA LEU A 135 0.07 6.55 -9.92
C LEU A 135 0.38 5.07 -9.63
N ASP A 136 1.64 4.66 -9.69
CA ASP A 136 2.04 3.25 -9.51
C ASP A 136 1.99 2.83 -8.03
N VAL A 137 0.87 2.21 -7.65
CA VAL A 137 0.66 1.66 -6.31
C VAL A 137 1.59 0.48 -6.02
N LEU A 138 1.99 -0.31 -7.02
CA LEU A 138 2.85 -1.46 -6.78
C LEU A 138 4.25 -0.99 -6.38
N SER A 139 4.77 0.05 -7.03
CA SER A 139 6.06 0.64 -6.68
C SER A 139 6.06 1.27 -5.29
N SER A 140 5.06 2.09 -4.95
CA SER A 140 4.98 2.72 -3.62
C SER A 140 4.90 1.68 -2.49
N GLN A 141 4.04 0.67 -2.62
CA GLN A 141 3.88 -0.34 -1.58
C GLN A 141 5.07 -1.31 -1.51
N SER A 142 5.66 -1.67 -2.65
CA SER A 142 6.88 -2.50 -2.67
C SER A 142 8.07 -1.80 -2.04
N ASN A 143 8.18 -0.47 -2.21
CA ASN A 143 9.24 0.30 -1.56
C ASN A 143 9.13 0.18 -0.04
N LEU A 144 7.97 0.50 0.54
CA LEU A 144 7.74 0.38 1.98
C LEU A 144 7.93 -1.07 2.47
N ALA A 145 7.51 -2.07 1.69
CA ALA A 145 7.73 -3.48 2.03
C ALA A 145 9.23 -3.83 2.10
N GLY A 146 10.06 -3.31 1.19
CA GLY A 146 11.51 -3.51 1.21
C GLY A 146 12.18 -2.90 2.44
N TYR A 147 11.75 -1.70 2.85
CA TYR A 147 12.17 -1.10 4.12
C TYR A 147 11.74 -1.97 5.31
N ARG A 148 10.45 -2.34 5.37
CA ARG A 148 9.90 -3.11 6.48
C ARG A 148 10.54 -4.48 6.63
N ALA A 149 10.87 -5.16 5.52
CA ALA A 149 11.53 -6.46 5.53
C ALA A 149 12.87 -6.43 6.28
N VAL A 150 13.63 -5.33 6.18
CA VAL A 150 14.89 -5.18 6.92
C VAL A 150 14.63 -4.94 8.40
N ILE A 151 13.61 -4.14 8.75
CA ILE A 151 13.23 -3.90 10.15
C ILE A 151 12.80 -5.21 10.83
N ASP A 152 11.95 -6.00 10.16
CA ASP A 152 11.51 -7.30 10.68
C ASP A 152 12.67 -8.29 10.77
N GLY A 153 13.54 -8.32 9.75
CA GLY A 153 14.76 -9.12 9.77
C GLY A 153 15.69 -8.76 10.94
N ALA A 154 15.86 -7.47 11.23
CA ALA A 154 16.66 -6.98 12.35
C ALA A 154 16.02 -7.32 13.71
N ALA A 155 14.68 -7.20 13.83
CA ALA A 155 13.96 -7.53 15.05
C ALA A 155 14.07 -9.03 15.42
N CYS A 156 14.15 -9.90 14.41
CA CYS A 156 14.32 -11.34 14.60
C CYS A 156 15.78 -11.80 14.70
N TYR A 157 16.75 -10.91 14.44
CA TYR A 157 18.17 -11.24 14.45
C TYR A 157 18.76 -11.08 15.85
N ALA A 158 19.46 -12.12 16.33
CA ALA A 158 20.06 -12.11 17.67
C ALA A 158 21.33 -11.23 17.79
N GLY A 159 21.86 -10.77 16.66
CA GLY A 159 23.02 -9.87 16.62
C GLY A 159 22.63 -8.43 16.31
N ALA A 160 23.64 -7.58 16.18
CA ALA A 160 23.44 -6.21 15.71
C ALA A 160 23.84 -6.07 14.24
N PHE A 161 23.23 -5.10 13.54
CA PHE A 161 23.55 -4.81 12.14
C PHE A 161 24.90 -4.11 11.95
N PRO A 162 25.19 -3.00 12.66
CA PRO A 162 26.43 -2.27 12.44
C PRO A 162 27.61 -2.96 13.13
N MET A 163 28.81 -2.68 12.62
CA MET A 163 30.03 -2.91 13.39
C MET A 163 30.03 -1.99 14.61
N MET A 164 30.24 -2.54 15.80
CA MET A 164 30.37 -1.76 17.03
C MET A 164 31.70 -2.09 17.70
N MET A 165 32.60 -1.11 17.75
CA MET A 165 33.84 -1.19 18.51
C MET A 165 33.62 -0.49 19.85
N THR A 166 33.70 -1.24 20.94
CA THR A 166 33.45 -0.75 22.30
C THR A 166 34.58 -1.17 23.23
N ALA A 167 34.61 -0.61 24.44
CA ALA A 167 35.54 -1.06 25.48
C ALA A 167 35.36 -2.56 25.84
N ALA A 168 34.15 -3.11 25.64
CA ALA A 168 33.85 -4.52 25.90
C ALA A 168 34.23 -5.46 24.73
N GLY A 169 34.80 -4.92 23.65
CA GLY A 169 35.16 -5.66 22.44
C GLY A 169 34.41 -5.19 21.20
N THR A 170 34.56 -5.97 20.12
CA THR A 170 34.04 -5.63 18.80
C THR A 170 32.96 -6.61 18.37
N ILE A 171 31.81 -6.08 17.97
CA ILE A 171 30.75 -6.84 17.29
C ILE A 171 30.94 -6.68 15.79
N ALA A 172 31.05 -7.80 15.07
CA ALA A 172 31.12 -7.80 13.62
C ALA A 172 29.77 -7.38 12.99
N PRO A 173 29.79 -6.68 11.85
CA PRO A 173 28.56 -6.27 11.19
C PRO A 173 27.78 -7.47 10.63
N ALA A 174 26.45 -7.36 10.60
CA ALA A 174 25.61 -8.35 9.95
C ALA A 174 25.90 -8.44 8.45
N ARG A 175 25.73 -9.64 7.89
CA ARG A 175 25.80 -9.88 6.45
C ARG A 175 24.39 -10.10 5.92
N VAL A 176 23.89 -9.17 5.12
CA VAL A 176 22.56 -9.23 4.54
C VAL A 176 22.68 -9.58 3.06
N PHE A 177 21.95 -10.61 2.63
CA PHE A 177 21.88 -11.01 1.23
C PHE A 177 20.48 -10.78 0.68
N VAL A 178 20.36 -9.99 -0.39
CA VAL A 178 19.08 -9.64 -1.01
C VAL A 178 18.92 -10.37 -2.33
N MET A 179 17.87 -11.19 -2.45
CA MET A 179 17.54 -11.91 -3.68
C MET A 179 16.44 -11.16 -4.45
N GLY A 180 16.79 -10.62 -5.61
CA GLY A 180 15.95 -9.78 -6.45
C GLY A 180 16.21 -8.28 -6.22
N ALA A 181 16.54 -7.56 -7.28
CA ALA A 181 16.80 -6.12 -7.31
C ALA A 181 15.65 -5.37 -8.03
N GLY A 182 14.42 -5.63 -7.58
CA GLY A 182 13.25 -4.80 -7.89
C GLY A 182 13.12 -3.63 -6.91
N VAL A 183 11.97 -2.94 -6.91
CA VAL A 183 11.74 -1.78 -6.01
C VAL A 183 11.90 -2.16 -4.54
N ALA A 184 11.33 -3.29 -4.10
CA ALA A 184 11.50 -3.80 -2.73
C ALA A 184 12.95 -4.16 -2.41
N GLY A 185 13.62 -4.87 -3.33
CA GLY A 185 15.01 -5.29 -3.15
C GLY A 185 15.97 -4.11 -3.02
N LEU A 186 15.86 -3.10 -3.90
CA LEU A 186 16.67 -1.89 -3.83
C LEU A 186 16.42 -1.11 -2.53
N GLN A 187 15.17 -1.03 -2.06
CA GLN A 187 14.89 -0.40 -0.77
C GLN A 187 15.45 -1.22 0.41
N ALA A 188 15.40 -2.54 0.35
CA ALA A 188 15.99 -3.41 1.36
C ALA A 188 17.52 -3.25 1.40
N ILE A 189 18.18 -3.20 0.24
CA ILE A 189 19.61 -2.91 0.14
C ILE A 189 19.93 -1.57 0.79
N ALA A 190 19.25 -0.50 0.40
CA ALA A 190 19.48 0.84 0.94
C ALA A 190 19.26 0.89 2.47
N THR A 191 18.22 0.23 2.98
CA THR A 191 17.89 0.20 4.41
C THR A 191 18.94 -0.58 5.20
N ALA A 192 19.30 -1.79 4.76
CA ALA A 192 20.32 -2.60 5.44
C ALA A 192 21.70 -1.92 5.42
N ARG A 193 22.07 -1.26 4.32
CA ARG A 193 23.29 -0.46 4.22
C ARG A 193 23.31 0.69 5.21
N ARG A 194 22.21 1.46 5.34
CA ARG A 194 22.10 2.55 6.32
C ARG A 194 22.17 2.06 7.77
N MET A 195 21.71 0.83 8.02
CA MET A 195 21.83 0.18 9.33
C MET A 195 23.24 -0.38 9.63
N GLY A 196 24.19 -0.24 8.69
CA GLY A 196 25.59 -0.61 8.90
C GLY A 196 25.95 -2.06 8.54
N ALA A 197 25.04 -2.80 7.89
CA ALA A 197 25.31 -4.15 7.44
C ALA A 197 26.24 -4.18 6.20
N ILE A 198 26.95 -5.29 6.04
CA ILE A 198 27.58 -5.66 4.77
C ILE A 198 26.49 -6.29 3.91
N VAL A 199 26.21 -5.69 2.75
CA VAL A 199 25.09 -6.09 1.90
C VAL A 199 25.61 -6.62 0.57
N SER A 200 25.12 -7.79 0.18
CA SER A 200 25.24 -8.32 -1.17
C SER A 200 23.86 -8.58 -1.75
N ALA A 201 23.76 -8.59 -3.08
CA ALA A 201 22.50 -8.86 -3.76
C ALA A 201 22.69 -9.59 -5.08
N ILE A 202 21.66 -10.30 -5.52
CA ILE A 202 21.62 -10.99 -6.82
C ILE A 202 20.29 -10.69 -7.53
N ASP A 203 20.32 -10.62 -8.85
CA ASP A 203 19.13 -10.61 -9.69
C ASP A 203 19.48 -11.30 -11.02
N VAL A 204 18.51 -11.95 -11.64
CA VAL A 204 18.70 -12.60 -12.94
C VAL A 204 18.94 -11.61 -14.08
N ARG A 205 18.56 -10.33 -13.90
CA ARG A 205 18.71 -9.27 -14.90
C ARG A 205 20.06 -8.57 -14.71
N PRO A 206 20.99 -8.66 -15.68
CA PRO A 206 22.32 -8.05 -15.56
C PRO A 206 22.29 -6.53 -15.35
N VAL A 207 21.28 -5.85 -15.91
CA VAL A 207 21.10 -4.38 -15.81
C VAL A 207 20.91 -3.87 -14.38
N THR A 208 20.57 -4.75 -13.43
CA THR A 208 20.38 -4.37 -12.03
C THR A 208 21.70 -4.26 -11.26
N ARG A 209 22.81 -4.77 -11.81
CA ARG A 209 24.14 -4.68 -11.18
C ARG A 209 24.51 -3.25 -10.83
N GLU A 210 24.40 -2.34 -11.80
CA GLU A 210 24.71 -0.92 -11.59
C GLU A 210 23.84 -0.31 -10.49
N GLN A 211 22.55 -0.69 -10.43
CA GLN A 211 21.63 -0.20 -9.39
C GLN A 211 22.05 -0.70 -8.00
N VAL A 212 22.38 -1.99 -7.87
CA VAL A 212 22.87 -2.59 -6.62
C VAL A 212 24.17 -1.92 -6.16
N GLU A 213 25.13 -1.77 -7.06
CA GLU A 213 26.45 -1.18 -6.76
C GLU A 213 26.36 0.30 -6.43
N SER A 214 25.46 1.05 -7.08
CA SER A 214 25.19 2.47 -6.76
C SER A 214 24.67 2.69 -5.34
N LEU A 215 24.06 1.67 -4.73
CA LEU A 215 23.62 1.67 -3.32
C LEU A 215 24.71 1.17 -2.36
N GLY A 216 25.90 0.85 -2.87
CA GLY A 216 27.05 0.39 -2.10
C GLY A 216 26.99 -1.09 -1.69
N ALA A 217 26.16 -1.90 -2.34
CA ALA A 217 26.14 -3.35 -2.14
C ALA A 217 26.96 -4.08 -3.21
N THR A 218 27.39 -5.31 -2.90
CA THR A 218 28.09 -6.17 -3.85
C THR A 218 27.10 -6.98 -4.66
N PHE A 219 27.14 -6.87 -5.99
CA PHE A 219 26.39 -7.76 -6.88
C PHE A 219 27.07 -9.12 -6.99
N VAL A 220 26.30 -10.19 -6.83
CA VAL A 220 26.77 -11.59 -6.90
C VAL A 220 26.39 -12.21 -8.24
#